data_AF-M4FCB1-F1
#
_entry.id   AF-M4FCB1-F1
#
_cell.length_a   1.000
_cell.length_b   1.000
_cell.length_c   1.000
_cell.angle_alpha   90.00
_cell.angle_beta   90.00
_cell.angle_gamma   90.00
#
_symmetry.space_group_name_H-M   'P 1'
#
loop_
_entity.id
_entity.type
_entity.pdbx_description
1 polymer ?
#
loop_
_entity_poly.entity_id
_entity_poly.type
_entity_poly.pdbx_seq_one_letter_code
_entity_poly.pdbx_strand_id
1 'polypeptide(L)'
;MLKHRNDPACPARGFYTYEAFITAAYFFTSFARGSDTAARKKELAAFFGQTSYESTGHPKNTSIYTWGYCYKEEMNPPSDYCSPSDTWPCIPGKRYYGRGPVLLQGNHEYGAYGQALNADLLNNPDLVSNDPVIAFKVAILFWMKPVPPKPWSHGVLIGLWRPSTVDIAAGRLPGYGVITNIFNGRIECGHGYDSRVADRLS
;
A
#
# COMPACT_ATOMS: atom_id res chain seq x y z
N MET A 1 3.81 -2.24 16.81
CA MET A 1 3.63 -2.56 15.38
C MET A 1 4.99 -2.52 14.69
N LEU A 2 5.57 -1.35 14.39
CA LEU A 2 6.78 -1.25 13.56
C LEU A 2 8.09 -1.18 14.36
N LYS A 3 8.44 -2.25 15.07
CA LYS A 3 9.55 -2.25 16.05
C LYS A 3 10.93 -2.13 15.41
N HIS A 4 11.18 -2.85 14.31
CA HIS A 4 12.52 -2.96 13.70
C HIS A 4 12.71 -2.09 12.45
N ARG A 5 11.75 -1.23 12.08
CA ARG A 5 11.89 -0.36 10.89
C ARG A 5 13.13 0.55 10.88
N ASN A 6 13.67 0.85 12.06
CA ASN A 6 14.87 1.67 12.26
C ASN A 6 16.13 0.85 12.59
N ASP A 7 16.06 -0.47 12.46
CA ASP A 7 17.22 -1.33 12.61
C ASP A 7 18.30 -0.95 11.57
N PRO A 8 19.60 -1.03 11.90
CA PRO A 8 20.68 -0.75 10.96
C PRO A 8 20.61 -1.57 9.66
N ALA A 9 19.99 -2.75 9.67
CA ALA A 9 19.79 -3.60 8.50
C ALA A 9 18.71 -3.08 7.53
N CYS A 10 17.85 -2.15 7.98
CA CYS A 10 16.76 -1.63 7.16
C CYS A 10 17.19 -0.44 6.28
N PRO A 11 17.08 -0.54 4.95
CA PRO A 11 17.41 0.58 4.06
C PRO A 11 16.53 1.83 4.28
N ALA A 12 15.31 1.65 4.78
CA ALA A 12 14.41 2.76 5.13
C ALA A 12 14.59 3.28 6.57
N ARG A 13 15.66 2.91 7.28
CA ARG A 13 15.91 3.35 8.66
C ARG A 13 15.79 4.88 8.79
N GLY A 14 14.99 5.33 9.76
CA GLY A 14 14.76 6.75 10.02
C GLY A 14 13.80 7.45 9.06
N PHE A 15 13.34 6.80 7.99
CA PHE A 15 12.44 7.41 7.01
C PHE A 15 10.99 7.49 7.52
N TYR A 16 10.42 6.36 7.95
CA TYR A 16 9.02 6.30 8.37
C TYR A 16 8.83 6.77 9.81
N THR A 17 8.39 8.00 9.99
CA THR A 17 8.13 8.61 11.30
C THR A 17 6.65 8.57 11.67
N TYR A 18 6.36 8.67 12.97
CA TYR A 18 4.99 8.75 13.46
C TYR A 18 4.34 10.06 13.02
N GLU A 19 5.08 11.16 13.07
CA GLU A 19 4.68 12.50 12.69
C GLU A 19 4.30 12.55 11.20
N ALA A 20 5.06 11.87 10.33
CA ALA A 20 4.74 11.79 8.92
C ALA A 20 3.43 11.03 8.66
N PHE A 21 3.23 9.90 9.34
CA PHE A 21 1.98 9.14 9.27
C PHE A 21 0.79 9.99 9.74
N ILE A 22 0.90 10.64 10.90
CA ILE A 22 -0.17 11.48 11.44
C ILE A 22 -0.48 12.65 10.49
N THR A 23 0.55 13.33 9.97
CA THR A 23 0.39 14.43 9.00
C THR A 23 -0.32 13.96 7.73
N ALA A 24 0.06 12.79 7.19
CA ALA A 24 -0.61 12.21 6.04
C ALA A 24 -2.06 11.82 6.37
N ALA A 25 -2.32 11.18 7.51
CA ALA A 25 -3.65 10.75 7.93
C ALA A 25 -4.62 11.93 8.13
N TYR A 26 -4.14 13.11 8.52
CA TYR A 26 -4.99 14.31 8.60
C TYR A 26 -5.51 14.79 7.24
N PHE A 27 -4.83 14.46 6.14
CA PHE A 27 -5.30 14.77 4.79
C PHE A 27 -6.53 13.95 4.39
N PHE A 28 -6.72 12.75 4.98
CA PHE A 28 -7.81 11.83 4.66
C PHE A 28 -8.81 11.75 5.81
N THR A 29 -9.82 12.62 5.78
CA THR A 29 -10.74 12.86 6.90
C THR A 29 -11.63 11.67 7.28
N SER A 30 -11.74 10.63 6.44
CA SER A 30 -12.48 9.40 6.74
C SER A 30 -11.60 8.22 7.19
N PHE A 31 -10.29 8.24 6.92
CA PHE A 31 -9.40 7.13 7.26
C PHE A 31 -9.23 6.99 8.78
N ALA A 32 -9.68 5.87 9.35
CA ALA A 32 -9.69 5.59 10.79
C ALA A 32 -10.41 6.66 11.64
N ARG A 33 -11.51 7.25 11.13
CA ARG A 33 -12.23 8.37 11.77
C ARG A 33 -13.69 8.08 12.16
N GLY A 34 -14.16 6.84 12.03
CA GLY A 34 -15.53 6.45 12.46
C GLY A 34 -15.76 6.57 13.98
N SER A 35 -17.03 6.61 14.39
CA SER A 35 -17.42 6.71 15.82
C SER A 35 -17.10 5.45 16.62
N ASP A 36 -17.09 4.28 15.98
CA ASP A 36 -16.71 3.03 16.61
C ASP A 36 -15.18 2.91 16.74
N THR A 37 -14.71 2.82 17.98
CA THR A 37 -13.29 2.66 18.31
C THR A 37 -12.75 1.29 17.88
N ALA A 38 -13.56 0.23 17.93
CA ALA A 38 -13.13 -1.10 17.49
C ALA A 38 -12.90 -1.11 15.97
N ALA A 39 -13.83 -0.55 15.19
CA ALA A 39 -13.65 -0.38 13.75
C ALA A 39 -12.40 0.45 13.39
N ARG A 40 -12.15 1.58 14.08
CA ARG A 40 -10.94 2.39 13.85
C ARG A 40 -9.64 1.62 14.12
N LYS A 41 -9.57 0.89 15.24
CA LYS A 41 -8.41 0.05 15.57
C LYS A 41 -8.21 -1.05 14.54
N LYS A 42 -9.29 -1.68 14.10
CA LYS A 42 -9.27 -2.70 13.05
C LYS A 42 -8.75 -2.13 11.73
N GLU A 43 -9.14 -0.91 11.36
CA GLU A 43 -8.63 -0.22 10.16
C GLU A 43 -7.15 0.07 10.21
N LEU A 44 -6.67 0.63 11.31
CA LEU A 44 -5.24 0.86 11.48
C LEU A 44 -4.47 -0.46 11.46
N ALA A 45 -4.96 -1.49 12.15
CA ALA A 45 -4.34 -2.81 12.14
C ALA A 45 -4.26 -3.42 10.74
N ALA A 46 -5.35 -3.36 9.97
CA ALA A 46 -5.41 -3.90 8.62
C ALA A 46 -4.52 -3.11 7.64
N PHE A 47 -4.54 -1.78 7.70
CA PHE A 47 -3.70 -0.91 6.90
C PHE A 47 -2.22 -1.18 7.15
N PHE A 48 -1.80 -1.17 8.41
CA PHE A 48 -0.42 -1.44 8.78
C PHE A 48 -0.02 -2.89 8.55
N GLY A 49 -0.93 -3.87 8.65
CA GLY A 49 -0.65 -5.27 8.30
C GLY A 49 -0.25 -5.41 6.84
N GLN A 50 -1.09 -4.92 5.92
CA GLN A 50 -0.82 -4.99 4.49
C GLN A 50 0.45 -4.23 4.10
N THR A 51 0.56 -2.97 4.55
CA THR A 51 1.72 -2.15 4.21
C THR A 51 3.02 -2.63 4.86
N SER A 52 2.94 -3.29 6.03
CA SER A 52 4.10 -3.95 6.64
C SER A 52 4.58 -5.11 5.80
N TYR A 53 3.66 -5.91 5.23
CA TYR A 53 4.02 -6.99 4.33
C TYR A 53 4.72 -6.47 3.07
N GLU A 54 4.16 -5.46 2.39
CA GLU A 54 4.76 -4.88 1.17
C GLU A 54 6.18 -4.34 1.39
N SER A 55 6.47 -3.85 2.60
CA SER A 55 7.73 -3.20 2.94
C SER A 55 8.58 -3.99 3.93
N THR A 56 8.30 -5.29 4.08
CA THR A 56 9.00 -6.15 5.06
C THR A 56 10.45 -6.38 4.66
N GLY A 57 11.34 -6.47 5.65
CA GLY A 57 12.75 -6.74 5.44
C GLY A 57 13.37 -7.62 6.51
N HIS A 58 12.59 -8.59 6.98
CA HIS A 58 13.00 -9.43 8.09
C HIS A 58 14.29 -10.23 7.76
N PRO A 59 15.28 -10.27 8.65
CA PRO A 59 16.38 -11.20 8.56
C PRO A 59 15.88 -12.66 8.64
N LYS A 60 16.69 -13.60 8.15
CA LYS A 60 16.44 -15.04 8.33
C LYS A 60 16.26 -15.34 9.83
N ASN A 61 15.27 -16.18 10.16
CA ASN A 61 14.93 -16.64 11.52
C ASN A 61 14.46 -15.55 12.50
N THR A 62 13.94 -14.43 12.01
CA THR A 62 13.29 -13.41 12.85
C THR A 62 11.77 -13.42 12.66
N SER A 63 11.03 -12.86 13.62
CA SER A 63 9.57 -12.71 13.48
C SER A 63 9.27 -11.72 12.36
N ILE A 64 8.62 -12.17 11.29
CA ILE A 64 8.34 -11.34 10.11
C ILE A 64 7.41 -10.14 10.44
N TYR A 65 6.63 -10.24 11.52
CA TYR A 65 5.56 -9.30 11.89
C TYR A 65 6.04 -8.00 12.55
N THR A 66 7.31 -7.96 12.97
CA THR A 66 7.88 -6.78 13.64
C THR A 66 8.86 -5.99 12.73
N TRP A 67 9.03 -6.45 11.49
CA TRP A 67 9.99 -5.95 10.49
C TRP A 67 9.34 -5.30 9.27
N GLY A 68 8.05 -5.00 9.33
CA GLY A 68 7.41 -4.12 8.36
C GLY A 68 8.06 -2.74 8.31
N TYR A 69 7.91 -2.04 7.18
CA TYR A 69 8.47 -0.70 6.93
C TYR A 69 10.00 -0.65 6.93
N CYS A 70 10.66 -1.77 6.60
CA CYS A 70 12.10 -1.86 6.48
C CYS A 70 12.61 -1.34 5.14
N TYR A 71 11.79 -1.48 4.08
CA TYR A 71 12.06 -0.97 2.74
C TYR A 71 11.12 0.20 2.36
N LYS A 72 11.61 1.04 1.45
CA LYS A 72 10.84 2.15 0.86
C LYS A 72 10.90 2.18 -0.66
N GLU A 73 11.65 1.26 -1.25
CA GLU A 73 11.83 1.07 -2.69
C GLU A 73 11.89 -0.43 -2.97
N GLU A 74 11.40 -0.81 -4.14
CA GLU A 74 11.52 -2.16 -4.69
C GLU A 74 13.00 -2.56 -4.81
N MET A 75 13.31 -3.77 -4.38
CA MET A 75 14.65 -4.33 -4.52
C MET A 75 14.87 -4.86 -5.93
N ASN A 76 15.98 -4.47 -6.56
CA ASN A 76 16.41 -4.96 -7.87
C ASN A 76 15.31 -4.89 -8.96
N PRO A 77 14.75 -3.70 -9.23
CA PRO A 77 13.64 -3.56 -10.17
C PRO A 77 14.07 -4.03 -11.58
N PRO A 78 13.33 -4.98 -12.19
CA PRO A 78 13.68 -5.59 -13.48
C PRO A 78 13.45 -4.66 -14.68
N SER A 79 12.80 -3.52 -14.48
CA SER A 79 12.52 -2.54 -15.54
C SER A 79 12.35 -1.13 -14.97
N ASP A 80 12.02 -0.17 -15.83
CA ASP A 80 11.65 1.19 -15.43
C ASP A 80 10.15 1.34 -15.15
N TYR A 81 9.37 0.28 -15.39
CA TYR A 81 7.91 0.27 -15.22
C TYR A 81 7.21 1.43 -15.93
N CYS A 82 7.71 1.75 -17.11
CA CYS A 82 7.15 2.73 -18.03
C CYS A 82 6.33 2.00 -19.09
N SER A 83 5.06 2.37 -19.24
CA SER A 83 4.19 1.97 -20.34
C SER A 83 3.81 3.17 -21.19
N PRO A 84 3.78 3.07 -22.54
CA PRO A 84 3.36 4.17 -23.41
C PRO A 84 2.00 4.75 -23.01
N SER A 85 1.92 6.08 -22.90
CA SER A 85 0.70 6.79 -22.52
C SER A 85 0.75 8.25 -22.96
N ASP A 86 -0.34 8.73 -23.54
CA ASP A 86 -0.50 10.17 -23.84
C ASP A 86 -0.83 10.98 -22.58
N THR A 87 -1.62 10.40 -21.66
CA THR A 87 -2.03 11.08 -20.41
C THR A 87 -0.90 11.11 -19.38
N TRP A 88 -0.18 10.00 -19.23
CA TRP A 88 0.88 9.85 -18.23
C TRP A 88 2.19 9.44 -18.90
N PRO A 89 2.78 10.29 -19.75
CA PRO A 89 3.96 9.93 -20.53
C PRO A 89 5.13 9.60 -19.62
N CYS A 90 6.00 8.70 -20.08
CA CYS A 90 7.22 8.40 -19.37
C CYS A 90 8.20 9.56 -19.51
N ILE A 91 8.62 10.11 -18.38
CA ILE A 91 9.56 11.23 -18.35
C ILE A 91 10.99 10.70 -18.55
N PRO A 92 11.78 11.26 -19.49
CA PRO A 92 13.15 10.82 -19.73
C PRO A 92 13.99 10.78 -18.45
N GLY A 93 14.69 9.66 -18.22
CA GLY A 93 15.53 9.45 -17.04
C GLY A 93 14.76 9.16 -15.74
N LYS A 94 13.43 9.05 -15.78
CA LYS A 94 12.61 8.67 -14.61
C LYS A 94 12.20 7.21 -14.67
N ARG A 95 12.16 6.58 -13.49
CA ARG A 95 11.79 5.17 -13.30
C ARG A 95 10.65 5.07 -12.30
N TYR A 96 9.67 4.23 -12.59
CA TYR A 96 8.41 4.08 -11.84
C TYR A 96 8.31 2.73 -11.13
N TYR A 97 9.44 2.20 -10.64
CA TYR A 97 9.48 1.01 -9.78
C TYR A 97 8.75 1.23 -8.46
N GLY A 98 8.49 0.13 -7.74
CA GLY A 98 7.75 0.17 -6.48
C GLY A 98 8.37 1.12 -5.46
N ARG A 99 7.59 2.08 -4.91
CA ARG A 99 8.03 2.94 -3.81
C ARG A 99 6.97 3.08 -2.71
N GLY A 100 7.46 3.40 -1.51
CA GLY A 100 6.65 3.65 -0.33
C GLY A 100 5.96 2.39 0.24
N PRO A 101 5.04 2.56 1.20
CA PRO A 101 4.45 1.44 1.96
C PRO A 101 3.55 0.50 1.17
N VAL A 102 3.18 0.86 -0.07
CA VAL A 102 2.31 0.07 -0.95
C VAL A 102 3.03 -0.33 -2.25
N LEU A 103 4.35 -0.10 -2.34
CA LEU A 103 5.15 -0.32 -3.56
C LEU A 103 4.47 0.23 -4.82
N LEU A 104 4.07 1.51 -4.81
CA LEU A 104 3.42 2.16 -5.95
C LEU A 104 4.30 2.03 -7.20
N GLN A 105 3.75 1.48 -8.28
CA GLN A 105 4.50 1.12 -9.48
C GLN A 105 3.73 1.51 -10.75
N GLY A 106 4.47 1.97 -11.77
CA GLY A 106 3.92 2.31 -13.08
C GLY A 106 3.67 3.81 -13.28
N ASN A 107 4.10 4.37 -14.40
CA ASN A 107 3.92 5.78 -14.75
C ASN A 107 2.46 6.26 -14.63
N HIS A 108 1.49 5.43 -15.02
CA HIS A 108 0.06 5.74 -14.87
C HIS A 108 -0.35 5.95 -13.40
N GLU A 109 0.17 5.11 -12.50
CA GLU A 109 -0.15 5.21 -11.07
C GLU A 109 0.53 6.43 -10.44
N TYR A 110 1.80 6.67 -10.74
CA TYR A 110 2.48 7.89 -10.30
C TYR A 110 1.78 9.15 -10.78
N GLY A 111 1.36 9.20 -12.06
CA GLY A 111 0.57 10.31 -12.60
C GLY A 111 -0.77 10.49 -11.90
N ALA A 112 -1.57 9.42 -11.79
CA ALA A 112 -2.90 9.48 -11.19
C ALA A 112 -2.87 9.81 -9.69
N TYR A 113 -1.93 9.24 -8.94
CA TYR A 113 -1.76 9.54 -7.51
C TYR A 113 -1.19 10.94 -7.31
N GLY A 114 -0.25 11.35 -8.16
CA GLY A 114 0.28 12.71 -8.12
C GLY A 114 -0.80 13.75 -8.33
N GLN A 115 -1.66 13.57 -9.33
CA GLN A 115 -2.80 14.43 -9.58
C GLN A 115 -3.76 14.47 -8.36
N ALA A 116 -4.12 13.32 -7.81
CA ALA A 116 -5.04 13.25 -6.67
C ALA A 116 -4.48 13.87 -5.37
N LEU A 117 -3.15 13.88 -5.21
CA LEU A 117 -2.46 14.44 -4.05
C LEU A 117 -1.98 15.88 -4.27
N ASN A 118 -2.18 16.43 -5.47
CA ASN A 118 -1.56 17.68 -5.92
C ASN A 118 -0.03 17.69 -5.69
N ALA A 119 0.63 16.60 -6.10
CA ALA A 119 2.07 16.40 -6.04
C ALA A 119 2.58 15.91 -7.40
N ASP A 120 3.67 16.49 -7.92
CA ASP A 120 4.18 16.12 -9.24
C ASP A 120 5.02 14.83 -9.20
N LEU A 121 4.34 13.70 -8.98
CA LEU A 121 4.95 12.38 -8.86
C LEU A 121 5.34 11.78 -10.21
N LEU A 122 4.79 12.26 -11.33
CA LEU A 122 5.16 11.77 -12.66
C LEU A 122 6.57 12.25 -13.04
N ASN A 123 6.88 13.53 -12.81
CA ASN A 123 8.23 14.07 -13.04
C ASN A 123 9.17 13.80 -11.86
N ASN A 124 8.64 13.65 -10.64
CA ASN A 124 9.43 13.43 -9.42
C ASN A 124 9.00 12.16 -8.67
N PRO A 125 9.13 10.96 -9.28
CA PRO A 125 8.69 9.71 -8.65
C PRO A 125 9.44 9.41 -7.34
N ASP A 126 10.68 9.90 -7.20
CA ASP A 126 11.49 9.74 -5.99
C ASP A 126 10.90 10.46 -4.76
N LEU A 127 9.94 11.37 -4.93
CA LEU A 127 9.22 11.96 -3.80
C LEU A 127 8.57 10.89 -2.91
N VAL A 128 8.11 9.77 -3.50
CA VAL A 128 7.49 8.67 -2.75
C VAL A 128 8.51 7.94 -1.85
N SER A 129 9.81 8.00 -2.15
CA SER A 129 10.89 7.42 -1.34
C SER A 129 11.76 8.46 -0.61
N ASN A 130 11.56 9.75 -0.85
CA ASN A 130 12.33 10.84 -0.21
C ASN A 130 11.52 11.71 0.74
N ASP A 131 10.20 11.76 0.61
CA ASP A 131 9.30 12.46 1.54
C ASP A 131 8.37 11.45 2.25
N PRO A 132 8.52 11.23 3.57
CA PRO A 132 7.73 10.25 4.28
C PRO A 132 6.25 10.65 4.41
N VAL A 133 5.90 11.94 4.36
CA VAL A 133 4.51 12.39 4.34
C VAL A 133 3.88 12.02 3.00
N ILE A 134 4.58 12.23 1.88
CA ILE A 134 4.10 11.80 0.56
C ILE A 134 3.97 10.28 0.49
N ALA A 135 4.95 9.54 1.00
CA ALA A 135 4.91 8.08 1.04
C ALA A 135 3.65 7.56 1.76
N PHE A 136 3.35 8.11 2.94
CA PHE A 136 2.12 7.76 3.66
C PHE A 136 0.86 8.27 2.97
N LYS A 137 0.86 9.45 2.34
CA LYS A 137 -0.29 9.95 1.58
C LYS A 137 -0.63 9.03 0.41
N VAL A 138 0.37 8.55 -0.33
CA VAL A 138 0.19 7.56 -1.39
C VAL A 138 -0.42 6.28 -0.84
N ALA A 139 0.12 5.74 0.26
CA ALA A 139 -0.39 4.52 0.88
C ALA A 139 -1.84 4.65 1.37
N ILE A 140 -2.18 5.75 2.03
CA ILE A 140 -3.55 5.99 2.50
C ILE A 140 -4.47 6.23 1.30
N LEU A 141 -4.06 6.98 0.28
CA LEU A 141 -4.86 7.14 -0.93
C LEU A 141 -5.13 5.78 -1.60
N PHE A 142 -4.14 4.88 -1.68
CA PHE A 142 -4.33 3.52 -2.19
C PHE A 142 -5.38 2.76 -1.39
N TRP A 143 -5.35 2.89 -0.07
CA TRP A 143 -6.33 2.28 0.83
C TRP A 143 -7.76 2.83 0.64
N MET A 144 -7.87 4.11 0.29
CA MET A 144 -9.13 4.85 0.21
C MET A 144 -9.74 4.87 -1.21
N LYS A 145 -8.95 4.66 -2.26
CA LYS A 145 -9.34 4.82 -3.66
C LYS A 145 -9.84 3.50 -4.27
N PRO A 146 -11.06 3.45 -4.84
CA PRO A 146 -11.49 2.30 -5.63
C PRO A 146 -10.78 2.27 -6.98
N VAL A 147 -10.47 1.06 -7.45
CA VAL A 147 -10.00 0.81 -8.82
C VAL A 147 -10.90 -0.25 -9.45
N PRO A 148 -12.04 0.14 -10.04
CA PRO A 148 -13.00 -0.79 -10.61
C PRO A 148 -12.33 -1.81 -11.54
N PRO A 149 -12.69 -3.10 -11.47
CA PRO A 149 -13.80 -3.66 -10.68
C PRO A 149 -13.45 -3.93 -9.20
N LYS A 150 -12.20 -3.69 -8.76
CA LYS A 150 -11.82 -3.91 -7.35
C LYS A 150 -12.49 -2.87 -6.44
N PRO A 151 -13.00 -3.27 -5.27
CA PRO A 151 -13.40 -2.32 -4.23
C PRO A 151 -12.16 -1.63 -3.64
N TRP A 152 -12.39 -0.75 -2.67
CA TRP A 152 -11.32 -0.10 -1.92
C TRP A 152 -11.26 -0.65 -0.49
N SER A 153 -10.05 -0.73 0.06
CA SER A 153 -9.78 -1.42 1.33
C SER A 153 -10.56 -0.82 2.51
N HIS A 154 -10.66 0.51 2.58
CA HIS A 154 -11.49 1.19 3.59
C HIS A 154 -12.95 0.72 3.51
N GLY A 155 -13.55 0.73 2.32
CA GLY A 155 -14.96 0.36 2.14
C GLY A 155 -15.24 -1.10 2.50
N VAL A 156 -14.31 -2.01 2.17
CA VAL A 156 -14.39 -3.42 2.59
C VAL A 156 -14.40 -3.53 4.11
N LEU A 157 -13.49 -2.82 4.78
CA LEU A 157 -13.25 -3.02 6.19
C LEU A 157 -14.33 -2.39 7.09
N ILE A 158 -14.84 -1.22 6.72
CA ILE A 158 -15.88 -0.51 7.47
C ILE A 158 -17.30 -0.83 6.97
N GLY A 159 -17.45 -1.82 6.08
CA GLY A 159 -18.76 -2.35 5.66
C GLY A 159 -19.52 -1.46 4.66
N LEU A 160 -18.84 -0.55 3.97
CA LEU A 160 -19.44 0.25 2.89
C LEU A 160 -19.51 -0.50 1.57
N TRP A 161 -18.56 -1.40 1.31
CA TRP A 161 -18.57 -2.24 0.12
C TRP A 161 -19.55 -3.39 0.30
N ARG A 162 -20.47 -3.53 -0.67
CA ARG A 162 -21.36 -4.68 -0.81
C ARG A 162 -20.90 -5.48 -2.03
N PRO A 163 -20.56 -6.78 -1.86
CA PRO A 163 -20.11 -7.60 -2.98
C PRO A 163 -21.23 -7.73 -4.03
N SER A 164 -20.86 -7.61 -5.30
CA SER A 164 -21.78 -7.89 -6.41
C SER A 164 -22.06 -9.40 -6.52
N THR A 165 -23.01 -9.78 -7.37
CA THR A 165 -23.24 -11.20 -7.70
C THR A 165 -21.98 -11.86 -8.28
N VAL A 166 -21.18 -11.12 -9.05
CA VAL A 166 -19.89 -11.58 -9.61
C VAL A 166 -18.84 -11.77 -8.51
N ASP A 167 -18.84 -10.92 -7.48
CA ASP A 167 -17.94 -11.07 -6.33
C ASP A 167 -18.30 -12.30 -5.50
N ILE A 168 -19.59 -12.48 -5.21
CA ILE A 168 -20.09 -13.62 -4.45
C ILE A 168 -19.78 -14.93 -5.18
N ALA A 169 -20.06 -14.99 -6.49
CA ALA A 169 -19.78 -16.18 -7.32
C ALA A 169 -18.27 -16.52 -7.36
N ALA A 170 -17.41 -15.52 -7.24
CA ALA A 170 -15.96 -15.69 -7.18
C ALA A 170 -15.39 -15.82 -5.75
N GLY A 171 -16.24 -15.97 -4.72
CA GLY A 171 -15.82 -16.12 -3.32
C GLY A 171 -15.24 -14.86 -2.68
N ARG A 172 -15.40 -13.69 -3.30
CA ARG A 172 -14.94 -12.40 -2.74
C ARG A 172 -15.99 -11.87 -1.76
N LEU A 173 -15.83 -12.21 -0.50
CA LEU A 173 -16.70 -11.78 0.61
C LEU A 173 -16.02 -10.73 1.51
N PRO A 174 -16.77 -9.84 2.20
CA PRO A 174 -16.19 -8.82 3.06
C PRO A 174 -15.23 -9.39 4.10
N GLY A 175 -14.00 -8.86 4.12
CA GLY A 175 -12.97 -9.31 5.05
C GLY A 175 -11.57 -9.00 4.56
N TYR A 176 -10.60 -9.31 5.41
CA TYR A 176 -9.19 -9.01 5.14
C TYR A 176 -8.63 -9.78 3.94
N GLY A 177 -9.17 -10.96 3.61
CA GLY A 177 -8.81 -11.70 2.40
C GLY A 177 -9.13 -10.95 1.10
N VAL A 178 -10.25 -10.22 1.03
CA VAL A 178 -10.54 -9.35 -0.13
C VAL A 178 -9.59 -8.16 -0.17
N ILE A 179 -9.15 -7.66 0.98
CA ILE A 179 -8.12 -6.61 1.04
C ILE A 179 -6.79 -7.13 0.46
N THR A 180 -6.37 -8.35 0.80
CA THR A 180 -5.21 -9.00 0.16
C THR A 180 -5.41 -9.13 -1.36
N ASN A 181 -6.62 -9.47 -1.81
CA ASN A 181 -6.95 -9.54 -3.24
C ASN A 181 -6.82 -8.15 -3.92
N ILE A 182 -7.20 -7.06 -3.25
CA ILE A 182 -7.01 -5.69 -3.75
C ILE A 182 -5.52 -5.42 -4.00
N PHE A 183 -4.66 -5.71 -3.02
CA PHE A 183 -3.21 -5.50 -3.10
C PHE A 183 -2.57 -6.34 -4.21
N ASN A 184 -2.74 -7.67 -4.20
CA ASN A 184 -2.00 -8.53 -5.13
C ASN A 184 -2.73 -9.83 -5.53
N GLY A 185 -4.06 -9.80 -5.59
CA GLY A 185 -4.88 -11.00 -5.82
C GLY A 185 -4.66 -11.73 -7.14
N ARG A 186 -4.06 -11.08 -8.15
CA ARG A 186 -3.71 -11.74 -9.43
C ARG A 186 -2.69 -12.86 -9.23
N ILE A 187 -1.80 -12.71 -8.24
CA ILE A 187 -0.68 -13.61 -7.99
C ILE A 187 -0.91 -14.42 -6.71
N GLU A 188 -1.61 -13.85 -5.72
CA GLU A 188 -1.70 -14.42 -4.37
C GLU A 188 -3.04 -15.10 -4.06
N CYS A 189 -4.09 -14.95 -4.89
CA CYS A 189 -5.43 -15.47 -4.58
C CYS A 189 -5.93 -16.47 -5.63
N GLY A 190 -6.86 -17.33 -5.23
CA GLY A 190 -7.62 -18.22 -6.13
C GLY A 190 -6.94 -19.55 -6.48
N HIS A 191 -5.84 -19.90 -5.81
CA HIS A 191 -5.07 -21.11 -6.12
C HIS A 191 -4.71 -21.97 -4.89
N GLY A 192 -5.35 -21.71 -3.75
CA GLY A 192 -5.16 -22.46 -2.50
C GLY A 192 -4.27 -21.74 -1.50
N TYR A 193 -3.49 -22.50 -0.72
CA TYR A 193 -2.57 -21.95 0.26
C TYR A 193 -1.42 -21.19 -0.44
N ASP A 194 -1.16 -19.98 0.05
CA ASP A 194 -0.06 -19.14 -0.38
C ASP A 194 0.64 -18.58 0.86
N SER A 195 1.96 -18.79 0.99
CA SER A 195 2.72 -18.32 2.14
C SER A 195 2.71 -16.78 2.24
N ARG A 196 2.64 -16.08 1.11
CA ARG A 196 2.55 -14.62 1.05
C ARG A 196 1.26 -14.10 1.67
N VAL A 197 0.16 -14.80 1.39
CA VAL A 197 -1.14 -14.48 2.01
C VAL A 197 -1.12 -14.79 3.50
N ALA A 198 -0.49 -15.91 3.90
CA ALA A 198 -0.33 -16.24 5.30
C ALA A 198 0.45 -15.15 6.06
N ASP A 199 1.54 -14.65 5.48
CA ASP A 199 2.36 -13.59 6.08
C ASP A 199 1.62 -12.25 6.24
N ARG A 200 0.61 -11.96 5.41
CA ARG A 200 -0.25 -10.78 5.56
C ARG A 200 -1.24 -10.90 6.72
N LEU A 201 -1.60 -12.11 7.12
CA LEU A 201 -2.68 -12.43 8.06
C LEU A 201 -2.24 -12.43 9.53
N SER A 202 -0.94 -12.51 9.79
CA SER A 202 -0.34 -12.71 11.11
C SER A 202 0.30 -11.45 11.69
#